data_AF-A0A944Y146-F1
#
_entry.id   AF-A0A944Y146-F1
#
_cell.length_a   1.000
_cell.length_b   1.000
_cell.length_c   1.000
_cell.angle_alpha   90.00
_cell.angle_beta   90.00
_cell.angle_gamma   90.00
#
_symmetry.space_group_name_H-M   'P 1'
#
loop_
_entity.id
_entity.type
_entity.pdbx_description
1 polymer ?
#
loop_
_entity_poly.entity_id
_entity_poly.type
_entity_poly.pdbx_seq_one_letter_code
_entity_poly.pdbx_strand_id
1 'polypeptide(L)'
;MTGVLLPLAGLAAGLSVLSIGLVRAESASLPGVDAQTQRSIELAQAKKKKPARKAKPVTIVPENAPYVILRDINVRGGPDTKSKRIGRFKRGALIQSTGRARGTGWIRVRTDKNQMGFVYSKMAALLIDGALKAKIGGRVAGPKKLVCRYTIEFEGKSRIEKELQRTADYTVPFQCTADGAPLNFTATMFLTELPYKESGPPVYQINVDLRDMPLEGEDVLTVISLYSPKKAQTKFDAVNDKAFASGAKIAPKATSRLDAALKAAVEIAHAAWGKAAWAQIKANN
;
A
#
# COMPACT_ATOMS: atom_id res chain seq x y z
N MET A 1 27.71 41.85 63.72
CA MET A 1 27.66 43.31 63.56
C MET A 1 26.44 43.63 62.70
N THR A 2 25.29 43.92 63.32
CA THR A 2 24.83 45.29 63.66
C THR A 2 24.68 46.15 62.40
N GLY A 3 23.56 46.75 62.04
CA GLY A 3 22.22 46.93 62.60
C GLY A 3 21.48 47.87 61.62
N VAL A 4 20.23 47.56 61.24
CA VAL A 4 19.00 48.25 61.69
C VAL A 4 18.86 49.70 61.18
N LEU A 5 17.85 49.98 60.35
CA LEU A 5 16.73 50.89 60.69
C LEU A 5 15.55 50.71 59.69
N LEU A 6 14.41 50.29 60.23
CA LEU A 6 13.02 50.47 59.73
C LEU A 6 12.46 51.81 60.32
N PRO A 7 11.17 52.27 60.18
CA PRO A 7 9.97 51.72 59.49
C PRO A 7 8.97 52.77 58.85
N LEU A 8 7.81 52.25 58.34
CA LEU A 8 6.41 52.81 58.33
C LEU A 8 6.06 54.00 57.40
N ALA A 9 4.89 54.14 56.76
CA ALA A 9 3.62 53.38 56.70
C ALA A 9 2.72 53.92 55.55
N GLY A 10 1.72 53.12 55.14
CA GLY A 10 0.53 53.53 54.39
C GLY A 10 0.00 52.41 53.47
N LEU A 11 -0.73 51.40 53.99
CA LEU A 11 -2.21 51.23 53.91
C LEU A 11 -2.80 51.54 52.51
N ALA A 12 -3.67 50.74 51.88
CA ALA A 12 -4.41 49.52 52.23
C ALA A 12 -5.10 48.97 50.95
N ALA A 13 -5.61 47.72 51.07
CA ALA A 13 -6.64 47.05 50.24
C ALA A 13 -6.23 46.70 48.79
N GLY A 14 -6.42 45.48 48.28
CA GLY A 14 -7.21 44.33 48.71
C GLY A 14 -7.67 43.58 47.46
N LEU A 15 -7.71 42.25 47.52
CA LEU A 15 -8.40 41.34 46.58
C LEU A 15 -7.88 41.34 45.12
N SER A 16 -8.00 40.32 44.30
CA SER A 16 -8.44 38.93 44.37
C SER A 16 -8.09 38.35 42.99
N VAL A 17 -7.92 37.04 42.92
CA VAL A 17 -7.73 36.22 41.73
C VAL A 17 -8.59 36.70 40.54
N LEU A 18 -7.98 37.02 39.39
CA LEU A 18 -8.72 37.23 38.13
C LEU A 18 -8.55 36.04 37.20
N SER A 19 -9.66 35.33 37.11
CA SER A 19 -10.00 34.27 36.17
C SER A 19 -9.72 34.64 34.71
N ILE A 20 -9.46 33.60 33.93
CA ILE A 20 -9.41 33.56 32.47
C ILE A 20 -10.66 34.23 31.91
N GLY A 21 -10.50 35.46 31.42
CA GLY A 21 -11.47 36.17 30.61
C GLY A 21 -11.24 35.86 29.15
N LEU A 22 -12.21 35.17 28.55
CA LEU A 22 -12.47 35.09 27.12
C LEU A 22 -12.12 36.42 26.42
N VAL A 23 -11.08 36.45 25.57
CA VAL A 23 -10.90 37.58 24.64
C VAL A 23 -12.06 37.50 23.66
N ARG A 24 -13.14 38.19 24.02
CA ARG A 24 -14.20 38.57 23.11
C ARG A 24 -13.50 39.44 22.08
N ALA A 25 -13.44 38.98 20.83
CA ALA A 25 -13.08 39.85 19.73
C ALA A 25 -14.16 40.94 19.68
N GLU A 26 -13.88 42.07 20.32
CA GLU A 26 -14.58 43.31 20.02
C GLU A 26 -14.34 43.57 18.54
N SER A 27 -15.44 43.52 17.80
CA SER A 27 -15.51 44.06 16.46
C SER A 27 -15.11 45.53 16.55
N ALA A 28 -13.84 45.82 16.27
CA ALA A 28 -13.37 47.17 16.10
C ALA A 28 -14.23 47.83 15.01
N SER A 29 -15.10 48.75 15.42
CA SER A 29 -15.81 49.64 14.53
C SER A 29 -14.77 50.50 13.83
N LEU A 30 -14.74 50.45 12.49
CA LEU A 30 -13.96 51.38 11.69
C LEU A 30 -14.53 52.79 11.95
N PRO A 31 -13.72 53.77 12.40
CA PRO A 31 -14.21 55.12 12.61
C PRO A 31 -14.68 55.72 11.27
N GLY A 32 -15.90 56.24 11.24
CA GLY A 32 -16.48 56.93 10.08
C GLY A 32 -17.44 56.12 9.21
N VAL A 33 -17.80 54.90 9.60
CA VAL A 33 -18.81 54.09 8.89
C VAL A 33 -20.13 54.16 9.66
N ASP A 34 -21.17 54.74 9.07
CA ASP A 34 -22.48 54.81 9.71
C ASP A 34 -23.06 53.41 9.97
N ALA A 35 -23.94 53.30 10.97
CA ALA A 35 -24.51 52.03 11.40
C ALA A 35 -25.25 51.30 10.26
N GLN A 36 -25.73 52.04 9.27
CA GLN A 36 -26.43 51.51 8.11
C GLN A 36 -25.46 50.86 7.10
N THR A 37 -24.27 51.43 6.96
CA THR A 37 -23.17 50.91 6.15
C THR A 37 -22.54 49.68 6.82
N GLN A 38 -22.38 49.70 8.15
CA GLN A 38 -21.92 48.52 8.91
C GLN A 38 -22.88 47.33 8.75
N ARG A 39 -24.20 47.58 8.85
CA ARG A 39 -25.25 46.56 8.70
C ARG A 39 -25.36 46.02 7.28
N SER A 40 -25.12 46.85 6.26
CA SER A 40 -25.12 46.43 4.87
C SER A 40 -23.85 45.63 4.50
N ILE A 41 -22.69 45.96 5.08
CA ILE A 41 -21.47 45.13 5.00
C ILE A 41 -21.72 43.76 5.66
N GLU A 42 -22.32 43.73 6.84
CA GLU A 42 -22.63 42.48 7.55
C GLU A 42 -23.65 41.62 6.79
N LEU A 43 -24.70 42.22 6.22
CA LEU A 43 -25.64 41.53 5.33
C LEU A 43 -24.95 41.02 4.06
N ALA A 44 -24.01 41.78 3.48
CA ALA A 44 -23.26 41.35 2.31
C ALA A 44 -22.29 40.20 2.62
N GLN A 45 -21.65 40.22 3.80
CA GLN A 45 -20.79 39.14 4.29
C GLN A 45 -21.61 37.88 4.65
N ALA A 46 -22.78 38.04 5.27
CA ALA A 46 -23.70 36.94 5.56
C ALA A 46 -24.23 36.29 4.28
N LYS A 47 -24.55 37.09 3.24
CA LYS A 47 -24.95 36.59 1.91
C LYS A 47 -23.83 35.86 1.16
N LYS A 48 -22.56 36.21 1.40
CA LYS A 48 -21.38 35.51 0.84
C LYS A 48 -21.09 34.16 1.51
N LYS A 49 -21.51 33.96 2.76
CA LYS A 49 -21.33 32.70 3.49
C LYS A 49 -22.39 31.68 3.08
N LYS A 50 -22.25 31.15 1.85
CA LYS A 50 -23.12 30.08 1.32
C LYS A 50 -23.17 28.93 2.35
N PRO A 51 -24.35 28.43 2.74
CA PRO A 51 -24.46 27.32 3.69
C PRO A 51 -23.56 26.18 3.21
N ALA A 52 -22.68 25.68 4.07
CA ALA A 52 -21.93 24.47 3.77
C ALA A 52 -22.96 23.39 3.44
N ARG A 53 -23.07 23.02 2.16
CA ARG A 53 -23.99 22.00 1.67
C ARG A 53 -23.72 20.75 2.51
N LYS A 54 -24.67 20.39 3.40
CA LYS A 54 -24.55 19.20 4.25
C LYS A 54 -24.22 18.04 3.31
N ALA A 55 -23.03 17.47 3.46
CA ALA A 55 -22.58 16.36 2.63
C ALA A 55 -23.61 15.24 2.77
N LYS A 56 -24.04 14.64 1.66
CA LYS A 56 -24.91 13.47 1.71
C LYS A 56 -24.24 12.43 2.63
N PRO A 57 -24.99 11.72 3.50
CA PRO A 57 -24.41 10.64 4.28
C PRO A 57 -23.80 9.62 3.33
N VAL A 58 -22.49 9.41 3.41
CA VAL A 58 -21.79 8.42 2.61
C VAL A 58 -21.54 7.21 3.49
N THR A 59 -22.00 6.05 3.05
CA THR A 59 -21.71 4.78 3.72
C THR A 59 -20.22 4.46 3.55
N ILE A 60 -19.52 4.30 4.67
CA ILE A 60 -18.14 3.83 4.67
C ILE A 60 -18.12 2.32 4.84
N VAL A 61 -17.52 1.63 3.88
CA VAL A 61 -17.17 0.21 4.01
C VAL A 61 -15.80 0.15 4.68
N PRO A 62 -15.66 -0.48 5.87
CA PRO A 62 -14.35 -0.63 6.51
C PRO A 62 -13.34 -1.32 5.60
N GLU A 63 -12.10 -0.82 5.62
CA GLU A 63 -10.97 -1.35 4.89
C GLU A 63 -9.73 -1.01 5.71
N ASN A 64 -8.81 -1.96 5.85
CA ASN A 64 -7.51 -1.76 6.50
C ASN A 64 -6.42 -2.19 5.52
N ALA A 65 -6.19 -1.37 4.49
CA ALA A 65 -5.27 -1.69 3.41
C ALA A 65 -4.24 -0.58 3.19
N PRO A 66 -2.96 -0.90 2.99
CA PRO A 66 -1.94 0.09 2.67
C PRO A 66 -2.03 0.50 1.19
N TYR A 67 -1.73 1.75 0.90
CA TYR A 67 -1.63 2.28 -0.45
C TYR A 67 -0.38 3.13 -0.62
N VAL A 68 0.15 3.18 -1.84
CA VAL A 68 1.14 4.15 -2.28
C VAL A 68 0.45 5.23 -3.10
N ILE A 69 0.73 6.50 -2.77
CA ILE A 69 0.27 7.64 -3.55
C ILE A 69 1.08 7.76 -4.84
N LEU A 70 0.40 7.70 -5.99
CA LEU A 70 1.04 7.70 -7.31
C LEU A 70 1.42 9.10 -7.79
N ARG A 71 0.68 10.11 -7.33
CA ARG A 71 0.89 11.54 -7.66
C ARG A 71 0.46 12.38 -6.47
N ASP A 72 1.05 13.56 -6.32
CA ASP A 72 0.64 14.53 -5.29
C ASP A 72 -0.89 14.73 -5.31
N ILE A 73 -1.54 14.50 -4.16
CA ILE A 73 -3.00 14.52 -4.05
C ILE A 73 -3.48 15.29 -2.82
N ASN A 74 -4.58 16.03 -2.99
CA ASN A 74 -5.27 16.70 -1.91
C ASN A 74 -6.10 15.72 -1.08
N VAL A 75 -6.01 15.83 0.24
CA VAL A 75 -6.96 15.18 1.15
C VAL A 75 -8.18 16.07 1.30
N ARG A 76 -9.35 15.52 1.04
CA ARG A 76 -10.65 16.21 1.05
C ARG A 76 -11.45 15.84 2.29
N GLY A 77 -12.19 16.80 2.85
CA GLY A 77 -13.06 16.54 4.01
C GLY A 77 -14.28 15.67 3.67
N GLY A 78 -14.59 15.51 2.39
CA GLY A 78 -15.63 14.60 1.89
C GLY A 78 -15.18 13.93 0.59
N PRO A 79 -15.83 12.83 0.16
CA PRO A 79 -15.50 12.06 -1.04
C PRO A 79 -16.00 12.78 -2.31
N ASP A 80 -15.56 14.02 -2.50
CA ASP A 80 -15.91 14.89 -3.63
C ASP A 80 -14.75 15.88 -3.86
N THR A 81 -14.41 16.15 -5.12
CA THR A 81 -13.33 17.09 -5.49
C THR A 81 -13.63 18.53 -5.07
N LYS A 82 -14.91 18.89 -4.91
CA LYS A 82 -15.40 20.20 -4.44
C LYS A 82 -15.41 20.34 -2.92
N SER A 83 -15.19 19.25 -2.17
CA SER A 83 -15.08 19.31 -0.71
C SER A 83 -13.85 20.11 -0.28
N LYS A 84 -13.94 20.70 0.94
CA LYS A 84 -12.83 21.45 1.55
C LYS A 84 -11.56 20.60 1.55
N ARG A 85 -10.44 21.19 1.10
CA ARG A 85 -9.12 20.60 1.26
C ARG A 85 -8.71 20.70 2.72
N ILE A 86 -8.33 19.58 3.32
CA ILE A 86 -7.91 19.50 4.72
C ILE A 86 -6.46 19.02 4.87
N GLY A 87 -5.84 18.58 3.77
CA GLY A 87 -4.44 18.16 3.75
C GLY A 87 -3.96 17.84 2.33
N ARG A 88 -2.76 17.26 2.25
CA ARG A 88 -2.14 16.81 1.00
C ARG A 88 -1.20 15.63 1.31
N PHE A 89 -1.17 14.64 0.43
CA PHE A 89 -0.11 13.65 0.38
C PHE A 89 0.77 13.86 -0.84
N LYS A 90 2.04 13.52 -0.68
CA LYS A 90 3.05 13.57 -1.74
C LYS A 90 3.11 12.26 -2.51
N ARG A 91 3.56 12.31 -3.77
CA ARG A 91 3.92 11.11 -4.53
C ARG A 91 4.88 10.24 -3.70
N GLY A 92 4.63 8.93 -3.67
CA GLY A 92 5.38 7.95 -2.91
C GLY A 92 4.99 7.83 -1.43
N ALA A 93 4.09 8.69 -0.93
CA ALA A 93 3.60 8.55 0.44
C ALA A 93 2.89 7.21 0.64
N LEU A 94 3.28 6.50 1.71
CA LEU A 94 2.57 5.34 2.22
C LEU A 94 1.42 5.80 3.10
N ILE A 95 0.21 5.34 2.80
CA ILE A 95 -0.99 5.67 3.57
C ILE A 95 -1.73 4.39 3.96
N GLN A 96 -2.37 4.42 5.12
CA GLN A 96 -3.26 3.36 5.55
C GLN A 96 -4.71 3.78 5.31
N SER A 97 -5.45 2.98 4.53
CA SER A 97 -6.89 3.13 4.40
C SER A 97 -7.58 2.76 5.71
N THR A 98 -8.68 3.47 5.98
CA THR A 98 -9.60 3.19 7.09
C THR A 98 -10.99 2.81 6.58
N GLY A 99 -11.15 2.70 5.26
CA GLY A 99 -12.42 2.42 4.61
C GLY A 99 -12.54 2.99 3.21
N ARG A 100 -13.59 2.59 2.51
CA ARG A 100 -13.97 3.10 1.20
C ARG A 100 -15.35 3.74 1.27
N ALA A 101 -15.49 4.89 0.62
CA ALA A 101 -16.78 5.52 0.45
C ALA A 101 -17.57 4.78 -0.64
N ARG A 102 -18.60 4.03 -0.23
CA ARG A 102 -19.35 3.08 -1.07
C ARG A 102 -19.86 3.76 -2.35
N GLY A 103 -19.52 3.21 -3.50
CA GLY A 103 -19.97 3.71 -4.81
C GLY A 103 -19.32 5.01 -5.30
N THR A 104 -18.31 5.56 -4.60
CA THR A 104 -17.79 6.90 -4.93
C THR A 104 -16.34 6.94 -5.45
N GLY A 105 -15.59 5.84 -5.46
CA GLY A 105 -14.18 5.86 -5.90
C GLY A 105 -13.24 6.65 -4.98
N TRP A 106 -13.63 6.88 -3.72
CA TRP A 106 -12.81 7.54 -2.71
C TRP A 106 -12.41 6.57 -1.59
N ILE A 107 -11.17 6.74 -1.14
CA ILE A 107 -10.57 6.00 -0.03
C ILE A 107 -10.55 6.93 1.17
N ARG A 108 -11.05 6.45 2.31
CA ARG A 108 -11.04 7.16 3.58
C ARG A 108 -9.69 6.94 4.27
N VAL A 109 -9.06 8.03 4.66
CA VAL A 109 -7.71 8.07 5.22
C VAL A 109 -7.70 8.91 6.49
N ARG A 110 -6.64 8.76 7.28
CA ARG A 110 -6.32 9.63 8.41
C ARG A 110 -5.10 10.46 8.04
N THR A 111 -5.16 11.77 8.27
CA THR A 111 -4.02 12.67 8.06
C THR A 111 -3.01 12.54 9.21
N ASP A 112 -1.82 13.09 8.99
CA ASP A 112 -0.80 13.35 10.02
C ASP A 112 -1.36 14.09 11.25
N LYS A 113 -2.30 15.02 11.04
CA LYS A 113 -3.02 15.77 12.09
C LYS A 113 -4.20 15.01 12.69
N ASN A 114 -4.26 13.68 12.52
CA ASN A 114 -5.32 12.81 13.01
C ASN A 114 -6.74 13.18 12.50
N GLN A 115 -6.85 13.88 11.37
CA GLN A 115 -8.15 14.24 10.78
C GLN A 115 -8.59 13.18 9.77
N MET A 116 -9.87 12.81 9.80
CA MET A 116 -10.44 11.91 8.81
C MET A 116 -10.71 12.65 7.50
N GLY A 117 -10.27 12.07 6.39
CA GLY A 117 -10.42 12.64 5.07
C GLY A 117 -10.54 11.59 3.98
N PHE A 118 -10.56 12.06 2.74
CA PHE A 118 -10.74 11.24 1.56
C PHE A 118 -9.74 11.59 0.47
N VAL A 119 -9.22 10.57 -0.21
CA VAL A 119 -8.41 10.68 -1.42
C VAL A 119 -9.04 9.92 -2.57
N TYR A 120 -8.84 10.41 -3.79
CA TYR A 120 -9.39 9.78 -4.98
C TYR A 120 -8.62 8.52 -5.35
N SER A 121 -9.31 7.39 -5.50
CA SER A 121 -8.67 6.08 -5.59
C SER A 121 -7.78 5.90 -6.81
N LYS A 122 -8.02 6.62 -7.91
CA LYS A 122 -7.19 6.52 -9.12
C LYS A 122 -5.78 7.10 -8.95
N MET A 123 -5.53 7.84 -7.86
CA MET A 123 -4.22 8.42 -7.57
C MET A 123 -3.47 7.64 -6.49
N ALA A 124 -3.97 6.46 -6.13
CA ALA A 124 -3.38 5.59 -5.12
C ALA A 124 -3.39 4.14 -5.63
N ALA A 125 -2.25 3.45 -5.52
CA ALA A 125 -2.15 2.03 -5.82
C ALA A 125 -2.25 1.24 -4.51
N LEU A 126 -3.05 0.17 -4.52
CA LEU A 126 -3.06 -0.79 -3.42
C LEU A 126 -1.65 -1.40 -3.32
N LEU A 127 -1.09 -1.38 -2.11
CA LEU A 127 0.21 -1.96 -1.83
C LEU A 127 0.03 -3.36 -1.26
N ILE A 128 0.82 -4.31 -1.73
CA ILE A 128 1.05 -5.57 -1.03
C ILE A 128 2.42 -5.48 -0.39
N ASP A 129 2.47 -5.67 0.93
CA ASP A 129 3.73 -5.90 1.63
C ASP A 129 4.14 -7.36 1.43
N GLY A 130 5.18 -7.58 0.64
CA GLY A 130 5.72 -8.91 0.36
C GLY A 130 6.59 -9.48 1.49
N ALA A 131 6.92 -8.70 2.52
CA ALA A 131 7.76 -9.18 3.60
C ALA A 131 7.11 -10.36 4.35
N LEU A 132 7.87 -11.42 4.56
CA LEU A 132 7.43 -12.58 5.34
C LEU A 132 8.05 -12.55 6.73
N LYS A 133 7.21 -12.78 7.74
CA LYS A 133 7.65 -12.93 9.13
C LYS A 133 8.22 -14.33 9.41
N ALA A 134 7.87 -15.31 8.59
CA ALA A 134 8.29 -16.69 8.72
C ALA A 134 8.39 -17.32 7.33
N LYS A 135 9.26 -18.33 7.22
CA LYS A 135 9.42 -19.13 6.01
C LYS A 135 8.12 -19.87 5.69
N ILE A 136 7.83 -20.06 4.40
CA ILE A 136 6.62 -20.77 3.94
C ILE A 136 7.03 -22.09 3.31
N GLY A 137 6.70 -23.21 3.96
CA GLY A 137 6.93 -24.55 3.42
C GLY A 137 5.79 -25.05 2.52
N GLY A 138 6.14 -25.92 1.57
CA GLY A 138 5.18 -26.64 0.73
C GLY A 138 5.76 -27.88 0.07
N ARG A 139 4.91 -28.58 -0.68
CA ARG A 139 5.26 -29.79 -1.43
C ARG A 139 4.60 -29.75 -2.80
N VAL A 140 5.33 -30.14 -3.83
CA VAL A 140 4.83 -30.36 -5.20
C VAL A 140 5.20 -31.76 -5.66
N ALA A 141 4.39 -32.30 -6.55
CA ALA A 141 4.65 -33.56 -7.23
C ALA A 141 4.50 -33.36 -8.74
N GLY A 142 5.31 -34.07 -9.50
CA GLY A 142 5.38 -34.02 -10.94
C GLY A 142 5.38 -35.40 -11.58
N PRO A 143 5.60 -35.45 -12.91
CA PRO A 143 5.75 -36.71 -13.62
C PRO A 143 6.95 -37.53 -13.10
N LYS A 144 6.94 -38.85 -13.37
CA LYS A 144 8.05 -39.78 -13.03
C LYS A 144 8.45 -39.79 -11.54
N LYS A 145 7.45 -39.84 -10.65
CA LYS A 145 7.66 -39.85 -9.19
C LYS A 145 8.50 -38.67 -8.68
N LEU A 146 8.59 -37.58 -9.44
CA LEU A 146 9.23 -36.35 -8.99
C LEU A 146 8.42 -35.77 -7.84
N VAL A 147 9.06 -35.67 -6.68
CA VAL A 147 8.47 -35.06 -5.49
C VAL A 147 9.44 -34.04 -4.95
N CYS A 148 9.01 -32.80 -4.78
CA CYS A 148 9.81 -31.77 -4.16
C CYS A 148 9.16 -31.22 -2.90
N ARG A 149 9.95 -31.07 -1.85
CA ARG A 149 9.66 -30.12 -0.77
C ARG A 149 10.32 -28.80 -1.11
N TYR A 150 9.65 -27.70 -0.81
CA TYR A 150 10.21 -26.37 -1.00
C TYR A 150 9.96 -25.50 0.23
N THR A 151 10.80 -24.49 0.38
CA THR A 151 10.63 -23.43 1.38
C THR A 151 10.76 -22.09 0.69
N ILE A 152 9.87 -21.15 0.93
CA ILE A 152 9.98 -19.77 0.45
C ILE A 152 10.57 -18.94 1.59
N GLU A 153 11.70 -18.29 1.31
CA GLU A 153 12.48 -17.52 2.27
C GLU A 153 12.57 -16.08 1.78
N PHE A 154 12.04 -15.13 2.55
CA PHE A 154 12.12 -13.72 2.20
C PHE A 154 13.55 -13.20 2.39
N GLU A 155 14.12 -12.61 1.34
CA GLU A 155 15.49 -12.08 1.35
C GLU A 155 15.51 -10.58 1.57
N GLY A 156 14.57 -9.86 0.96
CA GLY A 156 14.56 -8.42 1.06
C GLY A 156 13.62 -7.76 0.07
N LYS A 157 13.74 -6.44 -0.01
CA LYS A 157 12.98 -5.64 -0.96
C LYS A 157 13.91 -4.88 -1.88
N SER A 158 13.78 -5.06 -3.18
CA SER A 158 14.53 -4.29 -4.17
C SER A 158 13.75 -3.07 -4.64
N ARG A 159 14.47 -1.99 -4.95
CA ARG A 159 13.91 -0.77 -5.55
C ARG A 159 14.22 -0.76 -7.03
N ILE A 160 13.26 -0.32 -7.82
CA ILE A 160 13.50 -0.02 -9.23
C ILE A 160 13.86 1.47 -9.31
N GLU A 161 15.01 1.79 -9.89
CA GLU A 161 15.51 3.16 -9.92
C GLU A 161 14.48 4.11 -10.55
N LYS A 162 14.27 5.28 -9.92
CA LYS A 162 13.32 6.33 -10.34
C LYS A 162 11.83 5.91 -10.34
N GLU A 163 11.51 4.67 -10.03
CA GLU A 163 10.15 4.15 -9.95
C GLU A 163 9.60 4.12 -8.53
N LEU A 164 8.27 4.18 -8.39
CA LEU A 164 7.61 3.86 -7.11
C LEU A 164 7.55 2.35 -6.87
N GLN A 165 7.72 1.58 -7.93
CA GLN A 165 7.62 0.14 -7.89
C GLN A 165 8.78 -0.46 -7.11
N ARG A 166 8.46 -1.52 -6.38
CA ARG A 166 9.40 -2.32 -5.62
C ARG A 166 9.07 -3.79 -5.81
N THR A 167 10.07 -4.63 -5.60
CA THR A 167 9.87 -6.06 -5.49
C THR A 167 10.15 -6.52 -4.06
N ALA A 168 9.47 -7.57 -3.65
CA ALA A 168 9.86 -8.41 -2.54
C ALA A 168 10.50 -9.67 -3.14
N ASP A 169 11.73 -9.94 -2.74
CA ASP A 169 12.55 -11.00 -3.31
C ASP A 169 12.67 -12.15 -2.31
N TYR A 170 12.67 -13.36 -2.85
CA TYR A 170 12.68 -14.59 -2.09
C TYR A 170 13.64 -15.59 -2.73
N THR A 171 14.26 -16.40 -1.88
CA THR A 171 14.94 -17.61 -2.28
C THR A 171 14.04 -18.82 -2.00
N VAL A 172 14.03 -19.78 -2.91
CA VAL A 172 13.16 -20.97 -2.86
C VAL A 172 14.00 -22.23 -3.04
N PRO A 173 14.62 -22.76 -1.97
CA PRO A 173 15.28 -24.06 -2.02
C PRO A 173 14.25 -25.18 -2.26
N PHE A 174 14.57 -26.06 -3.20
CA PHE A 174 13.88 -27.30 -3.48
C PHE A 174 14.72 -28.49 -3.05
N GLN A 175 14.09 -29.41 -2.33
CA GLN A 175 14.60 -30.72 -2.00
C GLN A 175 13.75 -31.74 -2.74
N CYS A 176 14.22 -32.19 -3.91
CA CYS A 176 13.48 -33.13 -4.74
C CYS A 176 14.03 -34.54 -4.67
N THR A 177 13.16 -35.49 -4.98
CA THR A 177 13.52 -36.87 -5.31
C THR A 177 12.96 -37.16 -6.70
N ALA A 178 13.83 -37.51 -7.64
CA ALA A 178 13.49 -37.86 -9.01
C ALA A 178 13.94 -39.30 -9.28
N ASP A 179 12.99 -40.19 -9.59
CA ASP A 179 13.27 -41.62 -9.81
C ASP A 179 14.10 -42.29 -8.69
N GLY A 180 13.96 -41.82 -7.44
CA GLY A 180 14.66 -42.34 -6.27
C GLY A 180 16.00 -41.66 -5.95
N ALA A 181 16.53 -40.81 -6.85
CA ALA A 181 17.74 -40.03 -6.62
C ALA A 181 17.41 -38.62 -6.07
N PRO A 182 18.22 -38.08 -5.15
CA PRO A 182 18.08 -36.70 -4.69
C PRO A 182 18.40 -35.72 -5.83
N LEU A 183 17.63 -34.63 -5.91
CA LEU A 183 17.82 -33.53 -6.85
C LEU A 183 17.52 -32.23 -6.11
N ASN A 184 18.56 -31.51 -5.69
CA ASN A 184 18.40 -30.32 -4.86
C ASN A 184 18.83 -29.09 -5.65
N PHE A 185 17.98 -28.08 -5.70
CA PHE A 185 18.32 -26.85 -6.40
C PHE A 185 17.62 -25.68 -5.75
N THR A 186 18.03 -24.48 -6.12
CA THR A 186 17.46 -23.26 -5.59
C THR A 186 16.92 -22.43 -6.75
N ALA A 187 15.66 -22.04 -6.65
CA ALA A 187 15.07 -21.03 -7.51
C ALA A 187 15.07 -19.69 -6.78
N THR A 188 15.09 -18.59 -7.51
CA THR A 188 14.73 -17.27 -6.96
C THR A 188 13.28 -16.95 -7.30
N MET A 189 12.65 -16.09 -6.51
CA MET A 189 11.30 -15.63 -6.77
C MET A 189 11.21 -14.16 -6.42
N PHE A 190 10.40 -13.39 -7.16
CA PHE A 190 10.06 -12.04 -6.75
C PHE A 190 8.57 -11.76 -6.91
N LEU A 191 8.06 -10.84 -6.09
CA LEU A 191 6.70 -10.29 -6.13
C LEU A 191 6.80 -8.78 -6.33
N THR A 192 6.06 -8.26 -7.30
CA THR A 192 5.79 -6.81 -7.40
C THR A 192 4.89 -6.33 -6.25
N GLU A 193 5.28 -5.28 -5.53
CA GLU A 193 4.49 -4.75 -4.40
C GLU A 193 3.38 -3.79 -4.83
N LEU A 194 3.49 -3.16 -6.02
CA LEU A 194 2.41 -2.43 -6.68
C LEU A 194 1.90 -3.19 -7.90
N PRO A 195 0.66 -2.92 -8.35
CA PRO A 195 0.12 -3.55 -9.54
C PRO A 195 1.01 -3.32 -10.76
N TYR A 196 1.29 -4.37 -11.52
CA TYR A 196 2.13 -4.28 -12.72
C TYR A 196 1.45 -3.49 -13.86
N LYS A 197 0.13 -3.33 -13.78
CA LYS A 197 -0.68 -2.49 -14.68
C LYS A 197 -1.14 -1.24 -13.94
N GLU A 198 -0.94 -0.08 -14.56
CA GLU A 198 -1.38 1.20 -14.00
C GLU A 198 -2.90 1.36 -13.96
N SER A 199 -3.64 0.63 -14.81
CA SER A 199 -5.09 0.74 -14.93
C SER A 199 -5.80 -0.61 -14.75
N GLY A 200 -7.05 -0.53 -14.31
CA GLY A 200 -7.90 -1.70 -14.04
C GLY A 200 -7.80 -2.21 -12.59
N PRO A 201 -8.38 -3.38 -12.31
CA PRO A 201 -8.23 -4.03 -11.00
C PRO A 201 -6.76 -4.33 -10.70
N PRO A 202 -6.33 -4.23 -9.42
CA PRO A 202 -4.94 -4.51 -9.07
C PRO A 202 -4.60 -5.98 -9.37
N VAL A 203 -3.51 -6.17 -10.10
CA VAL A 203 -2.91 -7.46 -10.41
C VAL A 203 -1.41 -7.33 -10.18
N TYR A 204 -0.82 -8.29 -9.50
CA TYR A 204 0.59 -8.31 -9.11
C TYR A 204 1.26 -9.48 -9.81
N GLN A 205 2.46 -9.24 -10.31
CA GLN A 205 3.30 -10.25 -10.91
C GLN A 205 4.13 -10.96 -9.83
N ILE A 206 4.17 -12.28 -9.91
CA ILE A 206 5.05 -13.16 -9.14
C ILE A 206 5.83 -14.01 -10.14
N ASN A 207 7.16 -13.89 -10.12
CA ASN A 207 8.04 -14.64 -11.00
C ASN A 207 8.81 -15.67 -10.19
N VAL A 208 8.95 -16.89 -10.74
CA VAL A 208 9.84 -17.92 -10.20
C VAL A 208 10.88 -18.25 -11.26
N ASP A 209 12.13 -18.13 -10.85
CA ASP A 209 13.28 -17.99 -11.73
C ASP A 209 14.29 -19.11 -11.47
N LEU A 210 14.71 -19.78 -12.54
CA LEU A 210 15.84 -20.72 -12.52
C LEU A 210 17.03 -20.04 -13.18
N ARG A 211 18.15 -19.98 -12.46
CA ARG A 211 19.42 -19.43 -12.94
C ARG A 211 20.24 -20.50 -13.66
N ASP A 212 21.30 -20.07 -14.34
CA ASP A 212 22.25 -20.93 -15.05
C ASP A 212 21.56 -21.80 -16.12
N MET A 213 20.59 -21.18 -16.80
CA MET A 213 19.83 -21.79 -17.89
C MET A 213 20.43 -21.35 -19.23
N PRO A 214 20.72 -22.27 -20.17
CA PRO A 214 21.34 -21.92 -21.45
C PRO A 214 20.27 -21.39 -22.42
N LEU A 215 19.72 -20.21 -22.14
CA LEU A 215 18.75 -19.53 -22.99
C LEU A 215 19.46 -18.63 -24.01
N GLU A 216 18.77 -18.28 -25.07
CA GLU A 216 19.27 -17.31 -26.05
C GLU A 216 19.19 -15.89 -25.46
N GLY A 217 20.35 -15.28 -25.16
CA GLY A 217 20.44 -13.88 -24.72
C GLY A 217 20.06 -13.61 -23.25
N GLU A 218 19.66 -14.64 -22.50
CA GLU A 218 19.33 -14.59 -21.08
C GLU A 218 19.92 -15.83 -20.37
N ASP A 219 20.21 -15.72 -19.08
CA ASP A 219 20.69 -16.83 -18.24
C ASP A 219 19.66 -17.28 -17.18
N VAL A 220 18.46 -16.68 -17.21
CA VAL A 220 17.39 -16.89 -16.23
C VAL A 220 16.10 -17.32 -16.90
N LEU A 221 15.67 -18.57 -16.64
CA LEU A 221 14.35 -19.04 -17.05
C LEU A 221 13.31 -18.55 -16.05
N THR A 222 12.37 -17.75 -16.52
CA THR A 222 11.33 -17.12 -15.71
C THR A 222 9.98 -17.75 -15.98
N VAL A 223 9.29 -18.20 -14.94
CA VAL A 223 7.85 -18.48 -14.99
C VAL A 223 7.06 -17.35 -14.35
N ILE A 224 6.21 -16.71 -15.14
CA ILE A 224 5.41 -15.55 -14.75
C ILE A 224 4.02 -16.02 -14.30
N SER A 225 3.65 -15.65 -13.08
CA SER A 225 2.31 -15.79 -12.51
C SER A 225 1.72 -14.43 -12.18
N LEU A 226 0.39 -14.33 -12.28
CA LEU A 226 -0.36 -13.10 -11.97
C LEU A 226 -1.35 -13.35 -10.83
N TYR A 227 -1.15 -12.63 -9.72
CA TYR A 227 -2.01 -12.65 -8.55
C TYR A 227 -3.03 -11.50 -8.57
N SER A 228 -4.31 -11.82 -8.41
CA SER A 228 -5.38 -10.85 -8.24
C SER A 228 -6.07 -11.02 -6.89
N PRO A 229 -5.88 -10.08 -5.94
CA PRO A 229 -6.60 -10.11 -4.67
C PRO A 229 -8.12 -10.02 -4.85
N LYS A 230 -8.57 -9.24 -5.84
CA LYS A 230 -10.00 -9.07 -6.14
C LYS A 230 -10.66 -10.38 -6.57
N LYS A 231 -9.97 -11.20 -7.36
CA LYS A 231 -10.46 -12.52 -7.79
C LYS A 231 -10.10 -13.64 -6.82
N ALA A 232 -9.32 -13.34 -5.76
CA ALA A 232 -8.72 -14.33 -4.88
C ALA A 232 -8.06 -15.47 -5.66
N GLN A 233 -7.22 -15.14 -6.65
CA GLN A 233 -6.70 -16.10 -7.61
C GLN A 233 -5.29 -15.75 -8.09
N THR A 234 -4.47 -16.77 -8.30
CA THR A 234 -3.17 -16.69 -8.97
C THR A 234 -3.21 -17.53 -10.23
N LYS A 235 -2.84 -16.95 -11.37
CA LYS A 235 -2.88 -17.62 -12.68
C LYS A 235 -1.50 -17.67 -13.32
N PHE A 236 -1.24 -18.74 -14.06
CA PHE A 236 -0.13 -18.78 -15.02
C PHE A 236 -0.31 -17.70 -16.08
N ASP A 237 0.80 -17.11 -16.52
CA ASP A 237 0.83 -16.13 -17.60
C ASP A 237 1.75 -16.58 -18.73
N ALA A 238 3.03 -16.80 -18.45
CA ALA A 238 4.03 -17.17 -19.46
C ALA A 238 5.26 -17.86 -18.87
N VAL A 239 6.04 -18.49 -19.76
CA VAL A 239 7.46 -18.79 -19.57
C VAL A 239 8.20 -17.93 -20.59
N ASN A 240 9.29 -17.25 -20.20
CA ASN A 240 10.04 -16.35 -21.11
C ASN A 240 10.64 -17.10 -22.31
N ASP A 241 11.01 -18.38 -22.15
CA ASP A 241 11.41 -19.26 -23.24
C ASP A 241 10.49 -20.49 -23.35
N LYS A 242 9.84 -20.63 -24.52
CA LYS A 242 8.92 -21.74 -24.80
C LYS A 242 9.61 -23.09 -24.97
N ALA A 243 10.89 -23.13 -25.34
CA ALA A 243 11.65 -24.39 -25.45
C ALA A 243 11.78 -25.09 -24.10
N PHE A 244 11.72 -24.31 -23.01
CA PHE A 244 11.78 -24.79 -21.64
C PHE A 244 10.41 -24.96 -20.99
N ALA A 245 9.32 -24.58 -21.67
CA ALA A 245 7.97 -24.72 -21.17
C ALA A 245 7.45 -26.16 -21.28
N SER A 246 6.57 -26.58 -20.37
CA SER A 246 5.93 -27.90 -20.40
C SER A 246 4.84 -28.02 -21.47
N GLY A 247 4.35 -26.89 -21.98
CA GLY A 247 3.19 -26.83 -22.89
C GLY A 247 1.86 -27.21 -22.23
N ALA A 248 1.87 -27.55 -20.93
CA ALA A 248 0.68 -27.99 -20.22
C ALA A 248 -0.30 -26.84 -19.98
N LYS A 249 -1.59 -27.15 -20.01
CA LYS A 249 -2.63 -26.20 -19.58
C LYS A 249 -2.62 -26.09 -18.07
N ILE A 250 -2.12 -24.99 -17.53
CA ILE A 250 -2.04 -24.76 -16.09
C ILE A 250 -3.30 -24.01 -15.64
N ALA A 251 -4.13 -24.66 -14.82
CA ALA A 251 -5.33 -24.06 -14.27
C ALA A 251 -4.97 -22.97 -13.24
N PRO A 252 -5.73 -21.86 -13.20
CA PRO A 252 -5.61 -20.89 -12.12
C PRO A 252 -5.87 -21.51 -10.74
N LYS A 253 -5.18 -21.01 -9.71
CA LYS A 253 -5.28 -21.48 -8.33
C LYS A 253 -6.02 -20.46 -7.46
N ALA A 254 -6.89 -20.94 -6.57
CA ALA A 254 -7.58 -20.10 -5.61
C ALA A 254 -6.62 -19.66 -4.49
N THR A 255 -6.48 -18.35 -4.29
CA THR A 255 -5.49 -17.74 -3.39
C THR A 255 -6.10 -16.53 -2.69
N SER A 256 -6.59 -16.73 -1.48
CA SER A 256 -7.28 -15.69 -0.69
C SER A 256 -6.34 -14.69 -0.01
N ARG A 257 -5.04 -15.00 0.08
CA ARG A 257 -4.02 -14.23 0.79
C ARG A 257 -2.64 -14.43 0.16
N LEU A 258 -1.69 -13.58 0.57
CA LEU A 258 -0.36 -13.51 -0.04
C LEU A 258 0.42 -14.83 0.05
N ASP A 259 0.45 -15.48 1.21
CA ASP A 259 1.12 -16.78 1.37
C ASP A 259 0.59 -17.85 0.42
N ALA A 260 -0.72 -17.92 0.22
CA ALA A 260 -1.35 -18.80 -0.75
C ALA A 260 -0.98 -18.42 -2.20
N ALA A 261 -0.84 -17.13 -2.50
CA ALA A 261 -0.39 -16.65 -3.81
C ALA A 261 1.06 -17.04 -4.11
N LEU A 262 1.97 -16.90 -3.14
CA LEU A 262 3.37 -17.31 -3.28
C LEU A 262 3.51 -18.83 -3.45
N LYS A 263 2.78 -19.63 -2.66
CA LYS A 263 2.72 -21.09 -2.86
C LYS A 263 2.18 -21.47 -4.23
N ALA A 264 1.10 -20.83 -4.66
CA ALA A 264 0.51 -21.06 -5.96
C ALA A 264 1.49 -20.74 -7.11
N ALA A 265 2.29 -19.68 -6.98
CA ALA A 265 3.30 -19.34 -7.97
C ALA A 265 4.38 -20.43 -8.08
N VAL A 266 4.84 -20.99 -6.95
CA VAL A 266 5.77 -22.14 -6.94
C VAL A 266 5.14 -23.37 -7.60
N GLU A 267 3.88 -23.68 -7.28
CA GLU A 267 3.17 -24.80 -7.89
C GLU A 267 2.94 -24.62 -9.40
N ILE A 268 2.66 -23.39 -9.84
CA ILE A 268 2.53 -23.03 -11.25
C ILE A 268 3.88 -23.18 -11.95
N ALA A 269 4.96 -22.66 -11.37
CA ALA A 269 6.30 -22.74 -11.92
C ALA A 269 6.76 -24.19 -12.11
N HIS A 270 6.60 -25.01 -11.07
CA HIS A 270 6.91 -26.43 -11.14
C HIS A 270 6.12 -27.17 -12.23
N ALA A 271 4.84 -26.81 -12.45
CA ALA A 271 4.04 -27.38 -13.53
C ALA A 271 4.40 -26.82 -14.92
N ALA A 272 4.96 -25.61 -14.99
CA ALA A 272 5.35 -24.94 -16.21
C ALA A 272 6.74 -25.38 -16.72
N TRP A 273 7.63 -25.84 -15.84
CA TRP A 273 8.93 -26.36 -16.25
C TRP A 273 8.80 -27.63 -17.08
N GLY A 274 9.25 -27.54 -18.33
CA GLY A 274 9.21 -28.62 -19.32
C GLY A 274 10.40 -29.56 -19.22
N LYS A 275 10.45 -30.51 -20.17
CA LYS A 275 11.50 -31.54 -20.22
C LYS A 275 12.91 -30.94 -20.30
N ALA A 276 13.10 -29.88 -21.09
CA ALA A 276 14.39 -29.21 -21.23
C ALA A 276 14.83 -28.54 -19.91
N ALA A 277 13.90 -27.88 -19.20
CA ALA A 277 14.18 -27.29 -17.90
C ALA A 277 14.63 -28.34 -16.88
N TRP A 278 13.87 -29.43 -16.74
CA TRP A 278 14.24 -30.52 -15.83
C TRP A 278 15.53 -31.24 -16.22
N ALA A 279 15.86 -31.31 -17.51
CA ALA A 279 17.14 -31.85 -17.96
C ALA A 279 18.30 -30.96 -17.51
N GLN A 280 18.17 -29.63 -17.67
CA GLN A 280 19.20 -28.68 -17.24
C GLN A 280 19.40 -28.68 -15.73
N ILE A 281 18.30 -28.65 -14.95
CA ILE A 281 18.38 -28.70 -13.47
C ILE A 281 19.17 -29.92 -13.00
N LYS A 282 18.94 -31.08 -13.63
CA LYS A 282 19.67 -32.32 -13.33
C LYS A 282 21.13 -32.28 -13.77
N ALA A 283 21.46 -31.58 -14.86
CA ALA A 283 22.84 -31.45 -15.33
C ALA A 283 23.66 -30.51 -14.42
N ASN A 284 23.01 -29.56 -13.77
CA ASN A 284 23.63 -28.63 -12.82
C ASN A 284 23.79 -29.22 -11.40
N ASN A 285 23.36 -30.46 -11.16
CA ASN A 285 23.43 -31.19 -9.89
C ASN A 285 24.45 -32.32 -9.96
#